data_AF-A0A4S4EW84-F1
#
_entry.id   AF-A0A4S4EW84-F1
#
_cell.length_a   1.000
_cell.length_b   1.000
_cell.length_c   1.000
_cell.angle_alpha   90.00
_cell.angle_beta   90.00
_cell.angle_gamma   90.00
#
_symmetry.space_group_name_H-M   'P 1'
#
loop_
_entity.id
_entity.type
_entity.pdbx_description
1 polymer ?
#
loop_
_entity_poly.entity_id
_entity_poly.type
_entity_poly.pdbx_seq_one_letter_code
_entity_poly.pdbx_strand_id
1 'polypeptide(L)'
;MMEKKCRELNCQTLELQVYLNDLPGNDFNTLFKGLSSKVVGKKCEEVSCYVMGVPGSFHGRLFPRNSLHLIHSYYSVHWLNQKAPKGLTSREGLALNKGKIYISKTSPPIVREAYLSQFHEDFTMFLNARSQEVVPNGCMVLILRGRLSSDPSDMESCFTWELLAIAIAELVSQGLIDEDKLDTFNVPSYFPSLEEVKDIVERDGSFTINHMEGFELDSL
;
A
#
# COMPACT_ATOMS: atom_id res chain seq x y z
N MET A 1 -0.92 -14.20 20.97
CA MET A 1 0.28 -15.01 20.62
C MET A 1 1.48 -14.63 21.48
N MET A 2 1.80 -13.34 21.63
CA MET A 2 2.89 -12.87 22.50
C MET A 2 2.69 -13.21 23.98
N GLU A 3 1.53 -12.95 24.58
CA GLU A 3 1.26 -13.31 26.00
C GLU A 3 1.41 -14.81 26.27
N LYS A 4 0.95 -15.66 25.35
CA LYS A 4 1.12 -17.11 25.46
C LYS A 4 2.61 -17.48 25.51
N LYS A 5 3.42 -16.86 24.65
CA LYS A 5 4.88 -17.03 24.64
C LYS A 5 5.54 -16.47 25.91
N CYS A 6 5.07 -15.34 26.43
CA CYS A 6 5.55 -14.75 27.69
C CYS A 6 5.27 -15.67 28.88
N ARG A 7 4.08 -16.28 28.94
CA ARG A 7 3.73 -17.31 29.94
C ARG A 7 4.61 -18.54 29.83
N GLU A 8 4.87 -19.02 28.61
CA GLU A 8 5.77 -20.16 28.37
C GLU A 8 7.22 -19.85 28.80
N LEU A 9 7.67 -18.60 28.65
CA LEU A 9 9.04 -18.17 28.97
C LEU A 9 9.20 -17.62 30.39
N ASN A 10 8.12 -17.58 31.20
CA ASN A 10 8.11 -16.99 32.55
C ASN A 10 8.64 -15.54 32.59
N CYS A 11 8.41 -14.77 31.52
CA CYS A 11 8.90 -13.40 31.40
C CYS A 11 7.92 -12.45 32.11
N GLN A 12 8.33 -11.89 33.25
CA GLN A 12 7.41 -11.17 34.14
C GLN A 12 7.00 -9.76 33.66
N THR A 13 7.61 -9.22 32.60
CA THR A 13 7.40 -7.82 32.17
C THR A 13 7.73 -7.61 30.69
N LEU A 14 6.88 -8.12 29.78
CA LEU A 14 6.99 -7.72 28.37
C LEU A 14 6.19 -6.43 28.14
N GLU A 15 6.80 -5.47 27.46
CA GLU A 15 6.13 -4.26 27.00
C GLU A 15 6.06 -4.26 25.48
N LEU A 16 4.88 -3.95 24.94
CA LEU A 16 4.61 -3.81 23.53
C LEU A 16 4.38 -2.34 23.19
N GLN A 17 5.09 -1.85 22.19
CA GLN A 17 4.93 -0.50 21.67
C GLN A 17 4.41 -0.59 20.23
N VAL A 18 3.22 -0.06 20.00
CA VAL A 18 2.52 -0.12 18.71
C VAL A 18 2.44 1.28 18.10
N TYR A 19 2.91 1.39 16.87
CA TYR A 19 2.83 2.62 16.09
C TYR A 19 1.79 2.46 15.00
N LEU A 20 0.78 3.33 15.00
CA LEU A 20 -0.25 3.40 13.98
C LEU A 20 0.09 4.54 13.03
N ASN A 21 0.59 4.20 11.85
CA ASN A 21 0.97 5.16 10.82
C ASN A 21 -0.13 5.31 9.77
N ASP A 22 -0.38 6.54 9.36
CA ASP A 22 -1.17 6.89 8.18
C ASP A 22 -0.75 8.30 7.71
N LEU A 23 -1.26 8.73 6.56
CA LEU A 23 -1.05 10.08 6.05
C LEU A 23 -1.61 11.14 7.01
N PRO A 24 -1.06 12.38 7.02
CA PRO A 24 -1.52 13.45 7.89
C PRO A 24 -3.01 13.82 7.74
N GLY A 25 -3.61 13.52 6.58
CA GLY A 25 -5.04 13.75 6.33
C GLY A 25 -5.98 12.69 6.94
N ASN A 26 -5.45 11.61 7.51
CA ASN A 26 -6.24 10.55 8.14
C ASN A 26 -6.89 11.03 9.46
N ASP A 27 -8.06 10.48 9.77
CA ASP A 27 -8.79 10.81 11.01
C ASP A 27 -8.28 9.99 12.22
N PHE A 28 -7.11 10.39 12.73
CA PHE A 28 -6.55 9.82 13.95
C PHE A 28 -7.47 10.02 15.18
N ASN A 29 -8.36 11.02 15.19
CA ASN A 29 -9.26 11.24 16.33
C ASN A 29 -10.26 10.09 16.45
N THR A 30 -10.85 9.68 15.33
CA THR A 30 -11.77 8.53 15.31
C THR A 30 -11.02 7.23 15.66
N LEU A 31 -9.81 7.04 15.15
CA LEU A 31 -8.96 5.90 15.48
C LEU A 31 -8.71 5.80 17.00
N PHE A 32 -8.25 6.89 17.64
CA PHE A 32 -7.94 6.89 19.07
C PHE A 32 -9.17 6.74 19.95
N LYS A 33 -10.32 7.31 19.57
CA LYS A 33 -11.60 7.05 20.25
C LYS A 33 -11.96 5.57 20.20
N GLY A 34 -11.83 4.94 19.03
CA GLY A 34 -12.09 3.51 18.84
C GLY A 34 -11.12 2.59 19.60
N LEU A 35 -9.88 3.03 19.83
CA LEU A 35 -8.90 2.30 20.63
C LEU A 35 -9.16 2.43 22.12
N SER A 36 -9.53 3.61 22.60
CA SER A 36 -9.82 3.83 24.02
C SER A 36 -10.92 2.88 24.53
N SER A 37 -11.93 2.58 23.73
CA SER A 37 -13.00 1.64 24.10
C SER A 37 -12.57 0.17 24.11
N LYS A 38 -11.46 -0.18 23.44
CA LYS A 38 -10.90 -1.54 23.38
C LYS A 38 -9.78 -1.79 24.39
N VAL A 39 -9.01 -0.75 24.72
CA VAL A 39 -7.81 -0.82 25.59
C VAL A 39 -8.11 -0.35 27.02
N VAL A 40 -8.94 0.68 27.21
CA VAL A 40 -9.28 1.19 28.54
C VAL A 40 -10.39 0.32 29.15
N GLY A 41 -10.01 -0.59 30.05
CA GLY A 41 -10.97 -1.37 30.87
C GLY A 41 -10.86 -2.89 30.75
N LYS A 42 -10.05 -3.42 29.82
CA LYS A 42 -9.72 -4.85 29.79
C LYS A 42 -8.53 -5.12 30.71
N LYS A 43 -8.79 -5.75 31.87
CA LYS A 43 -7.78 -6.34 32.77
C LYS A 43 -7.18 -7.64 32.21
N CYS A 44 -6.84 -7.63 30.94
CA CYS A 44 -6.11 -8.67 30.23
C CYS A 44 -4.92 -7.92 29.63
N GLU A 45 -3.65 -8.24 29.84
CA GLU A 45 -2.96 -9.48 30.17
C GLU A 45 -1.56 -9.12 30.71
N GLU A 46 -0.69 -10.11 30.99
CA GLU A 46 0.68 -9.97 31.52
C GLU A 46 1.66 -9.13 30.65
N VAL A 47 1.17 -8.46 29.59
CA VAL A 47 1.93 -7.64 28.65
C VAL A 47 1.34 -6.23 28.60
N SER A 48 2.13 -5.22 28.95
CA SER A 48 1.73 -3.81 28.83
C SER A 48 1.77 -3.38 27.37
N CYS A 49 0.74 -2.71 26.86
CA CYS A 49 0.66 -2.25 25.47
C CYS A 49 0.49 -0.73 25.40
N TYR A 50 1.39 -0.05 24.69
CA TYR A 50 1.37 1.39 24.48
C TYR A 50 1.20 1.70 23.00
N VAL A 51 0.22 2.54 22.66
CA VAL A 51 -0.15 2.84 21.28
C VAL A 51 0.10 4.31 20.96
N MET A 52 0.76 4.59 19.83
CA MET A 52 1.03 5.94 19.36
C MET A 52 0.62 6.11 17.89
N GLY A 53 0.24 7.32 17.51
CA GLY A 53 0.01 7.68 16.11
C GLY A 53 1.25 8.30 15.49
N VAL A 54 1.48 8.00 14.22
CA VAL A 54 2.63 8.50 13.45
C VAL A 54 2.10 9.08 12.14
N PRO A 55 1.84 10.40 12.06
CA PRO A 55 1.39 11.02 10.82
C PRO A 55 2.56 11.17 9.83
N GLY A 56 2.41 10.63 8.63
CA GLY A 56 3.42 10.75 7.58
C GLY A 56 3.31 9.68 6.50
N SER A 57 3.89 9.94 5.33
CA SER A 57 3.93 8.97 4.23
C SER A 57 4.90 7.83 4.55
N PHE A 58 4.43 6.58 4.42
CA PHE A 58 5.27 5.40 4.61
C PHE A 58 6.35 5.23 3.53
N HIS A 59 6.25 5.94 2.41
CA HIS A 59 7.29 5.97 1.37
C HIS A 59 8.60 6.61 1.86
N GLY A 60 8.53 7.41 2.94
CA GLY A 60 9.70 8.03 3.57
C GLY A 60 10.02 7.45 4.95
N ARG A 61 11.05 8.04 5.58
CA ARG A 61 11.43 7.75 6.96
C ARG A 61 10.37 8.28 7.93
N LEU A 62 10.01 7.45 8.90
CA LEU A 62 9.03 7.73 9.95
C LEU A 62 9.62 7.53 11.35
N PHE A 63 10.65 6.69 11.47
CA PHE A 63 11.18 6.26 12.76
C PHE A 63 12.71 6.44 12.83
N PRO A 64 13.30 6.50 14.03
CA PRO A 64 14.74 6.36 14.21
C PRO A 64 15.27 5.04 13.67
N ARG A 65 16.59 4.97 13.44
CA ARG A 65 17.21 3.73 12.96
C ARG A 65 17.09 2.62 14.00
N ASN A 66 16.91 1.38 13.55
CA ASN A 66 16.86 0.18 14.41
C ASN A 66 15.85 0.30 15.57
N SER A 67 14.65 0.80 15.30
CA SER A 67 13.61 1.00 16.31
C SER A 67 12.40 0.08 16.13
N LEU A 68 12.27 -0.57 14.97
CA LEU A 68 11.14 -1.45 14.65
C LEU A 68 11.57 -2.92 14.64
N HIS A 69 10.89 -3.73 15.44
CA HIS A 69 11.08 -5.19 15.46
C HIS A 69 10.17 -5.91 14.47
N LEU A 70 8.95 -5.39 14.30
CA LEU A 70 7.92 -5.94 13.42
C LEU A 70 7.21 -4.79 12.72
N ILE A 71 7.00 -4.95 11.41
CA ILE A 71 6.15 -4.08 10.60
C ILE A 71 5.00 -4.90 10.06
N HIS A 72 3.82 -4.31 10.10
CA HIS A 72 2.64 -4.85 9.43
C HIS A 72 2.04 -3.75 8.57
N SER A 73 1.77 -4.04 7.30
CA SER A 73 1.07 -3.15 6.39
C SER A 73 0.05 -3.94 5.59
N TYR A 74 -1.20 -3.47 5.58
CA TYR A 74 -2.32 -4.16 4.94
C TYR A 74 -3.04 -3.19 4.01
N TYR A 75 -3.11 -3.52 2.73
CA TYR A 75 -3.78 -2.74 1.68
C TYR A 75 -3.32 -1.27 1.58
N SER A 76 -2.04 -1.01 1.85
CA SER A 76 -1.48 0.35 1.73
C SER A 76 -0.39 0.47 0.67
N VAL A 77 0.52 -0.50 0.59
CA VAL A 77 1.75 -0.41 -0.24
C VAL A 77 1.49 -0.36 -1.75
N HIS A 78 0.29 -0.72 -2.21
CA HIS A 78 -0.11 -0.59 -3.61
C HIS A 78 -0.41 0.87 -4.04
N TRP A 79 -0.58 1.79 -3.09
CA TRP A 79 -0.75 3.21 -3.38
C TRP A 79 0.59 3.86 -3.69
N LEU A 80 0.65 4.61 -4.78
CA LEU A 80 1.82 5.33 -5.25
C LEU A 80 1.99 6.65 -4.47
N ASN A 81 3.23 7.14 -4.38
CA ASN A 81 3.58 8.33 -3.61
C ASN A 81 3.12 9.63 -4.31
N GLN A 82 3.03 9.62 -5.63
CA GLN A 82 2.61 10.78 -6.44
C GLN A 82 1.16 10.67 -6.87
N LYS A 83 0.56 11.79 -7.32
CA LYS A 83 -0.84 11.83 -7.77
C LYS A 83 -1.17 10.91 -8.95
N ALA A 84 -0.17 10.57 -9.78
CA ALA A 84 -0.24 9.61 -10.89
C ALA A 84 1.20 9.25 -11.34
N PRO A 85 1.40 8.18 -12.13
CA PRO A 85 2.73 7.86 -12.69
C PRO A 85 3.34 9.03 -13.46
N LYS A 86 4.62 9.32 -13.23
CA LYS A 86 5.32 10.48 -13.84
C LYS A 86 5.16 10.55 -15.37
N GLY A 87 5.28 9.42 -16.06
CA GLY A 87 5.12 9.32 -17.51
C GLY A 87 3.74 9.71 -18.06
N LEU A 88 2.72 9.82 -17.20
CA LEU A 88 1.34 10.16 -17.55
C LEU A 88 0.94 11.57 -17.09
N THR A 89 1.85 12.29 -16.43
CA THR A 89 1.60 13.66 -15.90
C THR A 89 2.37 14.74 -16.66
N SER A 90 3.29 14.36 -17.56
CA SER A 90 3.96 15.30 -18.46
C SER A 90 2.99 15.84 -19.51
N ARG A 91 3.33 16.97 -20.13
CA ARG A 91 2.50 17.58 -21.18
C ARG A 91 2.22 16.61 -22.34
N GLU A 92 3.20 15.77 -22.67
CA GLU A 92 3.08 14.71 -23.67
C GLU A 92 2.34 13.48 -23.14
N GLY A 93 2.37 13.26 -21.83
CA GLY A 93 1.81 12.09 -21.13
C GLY A 93 0.33 12.20 -20.77
N LEU A 94 -0.17 13.43 -20.55
CA LEU A 94 -1.53 13.72 -20.08
C LEU A 94 -2.64 13.17 -20.99
N ALA A 95 -2.35 12.92 -22.26
CA ALA A 95 -3.31 12.42 -23.24
C ALA A 95 -3.04 10.97 -23.68
N LEU A 96 -2.17 10.23 -22.97
CA LEU A 96 -1.81 8.86 -23.36
C LEU A 96 -2.87 7.83 -22.96
N ASN A 97 -3.58 8.04 -21.85
CA ASN A 97 -4.56 7.08 -21.32
C ASN A 97 -6.02 7.51 -21.53
N LYS A 98 -6.35 8.00 -22.73
CA LYS A 98 -7.67 8.59 -23.01
C LYS A 98 -8.84 7.67 -22.67
N GLY A 99 -9.90 8.25 -22.11
CA GLY A 99 -11.12 7.56 -21.71
C GLY A 99 -10.94 6.56 -20.57
N LYS A 100 -9.77 6.54 -19.92
CA LYS A 100 -9.41 5.58 -18.87
C LYS A 100 -8.69 6.30 -17.74
N ILE A 101 -8.82 5.75 -16.54
CA ILE A 101 -8.17 6.28 -15.33
C ILE A 101 -7.08 5.34 -14.79
N TYR A 102 -6.93 4.17 -15.39
CA TYR A 102 -5.96 3.14 -15.00
C TYR A 102 -5.56 2.31 -16.23
N ILE A 103 -4.69 1.32 -16.05
CA ILE A 103 -4.30 0.39 -17.11
C ILE A 103 -5.55 -0.36 -17.61
N SER A 104 -5.76 -0.34 -18.92
CA SER A 104 -6.90 -0.95 -19.61
C SER A 104 -6.46 -1.62 -20.90
N LYS A 105 -7.34 -2.45 -21.49
CA LYS A 105 -7.09 -3.09 -22.80
C LYS A 105 -6.94 -2.08 -23.94
N THR A 106 -7.51 -0.89 -23.79
CA THR A 106 -7.38 0.21 -24.77
C THR A 106 -6.19 1.11 -24.49
N SER A 107 -5.49 0.93 -23.37
CA SER A 107 -4.33 1.76 -23.01
C SER A 107 -3.12 1.40 -23.88
N PRO A 108 -2.33 2.39 -24.35
CA PRO A 108 -1.10 2.10 -25.06
C PRO A 108 -0.05 1.45 -24.11
N PRO A 109 0.92 0.67 -24.63
CA PRO A 109 1.93 -0.01 -23.82
C PRO A 109 2.73 0.90 -22.86
N ILE A 110 2.91 2.16 -23.21
CA ILE A 110 3.60 3.12 -22.35
C ILE A 110 2.89 3.36 -21.00
N VAL A 111 1.57 3.14 -20.93
CA VAL A 111 0.80 3.29 -19.68
C VAL A 111 1.22 2.22 -18.67
N ARG A 112 1.23 0.94 -19.07
CA ARG A 112 1.67 -0.16 -18.19
C ARG A 112 3.13 0.02 -17.73
N GLU A 113 4.01 0.46 -18.64
CA GLU A 113 5.41 0.72 -18.32
C GLU A 113 5.57 1.86 -17.31
N ALA A 114 4.80 2.95 -17.48
CA ALA A 114 4.83 4.07 -16.54
C ALA A 114 4.36 3.68 -15.14
N TYR A 115 3.28 2.89 -15.03
CA TYR A 115 2.77 2.41 -13.75
C TYR A 115 3.75 1.46 -13.05
N LEU A 116 4.30 0.47 -13.76
CA LEU A 116 5.30 -0.44 -13.21
C LEU A 116 6.57 0.32 -12.77
N SER A 117 7.03 1.25 -13.59
CA SER A 117 8.21 2.07 -13.26
C SER A 117 7.97 2.93 -12.01
N GLN A 118 6.77 3.51 -11.85
CA GLN A 118 6.45 4.30 -10.66
C GLN A 118 6.33 3.41 -9.43
N PHE A 119 5.66 2.27 -9.54
CA PHE A 119 5.55 1.32 -8.43
C PHE A 119 6.92 0.81 -7.98
N HIS A 120 7.80 0.48 -8.93
CA HIS A 120 9.17 0.13 -8.62
C HIS A 120 9.86 1.25 -7.83
N GLU A 121 9.82 2.49 -8.30
CA GLU A 121 10.45 3.62 -7.60
C GLU A 121 9.91 3.76 -6.17
N ASP A 122 8.58 3.80 -6.02
CA ASP A 122 7.92 4.06 -4.75
C ASP A 122 8.07 2.90 -3.76
N PHE A 123 7.98 1.65 -4.24
CA PHE A 123 8.18 0.48 -3.39
C PHE A 123 9.65 0.33 -2.97
N THR A 124 10.61 0.63 -3.85
CA THR A 124 12.02 0.73 -3.48
C THR A 124 12.26 1.84 -2.45
N MET A 125 11.59 3.00 -2.55
CA MET A 125 11.67 4.04 -1.51
C MET A 125 11.15 3.54 -0.16
N PHE A 126 10.02 2.83 -0.15
CA PHE A 126 9.48 2.18 1.05
C PHE A 126 10.49 1.19 1.64
N LEU A 127 11.03 0.27 0.85
CA LEU A 127 12.02 -0.72 1.31
C LEU A 127 13.26 -0.04 1.88
N ASN A 128 13.80 0.97 1.21
CA ASN A 128 14.97 1.73 1.69
C ASN A 128 14.72 2.54 2.97
N ALA A 129 13.50 3.05 3.15
CA ALA A 129 13.12 3.71 4.40
C ALA A 129 13.05 2.68 5.53
N ARG A 130 12.42 1.54 5.27
CA ARG A 130 12.24 0.47 6.26
C ARG A 130 13.54 -0.24 6.62
N SER A 131 14.46 -0.43 5.68
CA SER A 131 15.77 -1.07 5.93
C SER A 131 16.61 -0.32 6.95
N GLN A 132 16.42 1.00 7.06
CA GLN A 132 17.10 1.81 8.06
C GLN A 132 16.44 1.73 9.44
N GLU A 133 15.14 1.46 9.50
CA GLU A 133 14.32 1.56 10.71
C GLU A 133 14.10 0.22 11.40
N VAL A 134 14.04 -0.85 10.61
CA VAL A 134 13.92 -2.22 11.10
C VAL A 134 15.24 -2.67 11.69
N VAL A 135 15.19 -3.27 12.88
CA VAL A 135 16.38 -3.86 13.52
C VAL A 135 16.94 -5.02 12.68
N PRO A 136 18.23 -5.37 12.81
CA PRO A 136 18.75 -6.60 12.21
C PRO A 136 17.91 -7.81 12.65
N ASN A 137 17.54 -8.67 11.69
CA ASN A 137 16.61 -9.81 11.88
C ASN A 137 15.17 -9.43 12.28
N GLY A 138 14.79 -8.15 12.17
CA GLY A 138 13.41 -7.72 12.28
C GLY A 138 12.56 -8.25 11.11
N CYS A 139 11.24 -8.21 11.28
CA CYS A 139 10.30 -8.81 10.33
C CYS A 139 9.36 -7.76 9.71
N MET A 140 8.98 -7.98 8.46
CA MET A 140 7.90 -7.24 7.82
C MET A 140 6.86 -8.23 7.28
N VAL A 141 5.58 -7.92 7.53
CA VAL A 141 4.44 -8.62 6.96
C VAL A 141 3.67 -7.60 6.12
N LEU A 142 3.70 -7.78 4.80
CA LEU A 142 3.07 -6.88 3.85
C LEU A 142 1.97 -7.63 3.12
N ILE A 143 0.77 -7.06 3.11
CA ILE A 143 -0.38 -7.58 2.37
C ILE A 143 -0.89 -6.43 1.52
N LEU A 144 -0.97 -6.62 0.21
CA LEU A 144 -1.38 -5.59 -0.74
C LEU A 144 -2.27 -6.20 -1.83
N ARG A 145 -3.06 -5.35 -2.49
CA ARG A 145 -3.78 -5.77 -3.70
C ARG A 145 -2.76 -6.02 -4.80
N GLY A 146 -2.74 -7.25 -5.29
CA GLY A 146 -1.96 -7.66 -6.47
C GLY A 146 -2.87 -8.14 -7.59
N ARG A 147 -2.28 -8.86 -8.53
CA ARG A 147 -2.96 -9.56 -9.62
C ARG A 147 -2.35 -10.94 -9.84
N LEU A 148 -3.14 -11.89 -10.34
CA LEU A 148 -2.64 -13.20 -10.75
C LEU A 148 -2.15 -13.20 -12.19
N SER A 149 -2.86 -12.51 -13.08
CA SER A 149 -2.44 -12.41 -14.47
C SER A 149 -1.15 -11.61 -14.62
N SER A 150 -0.28 -12.04 -15.53
CA SER A 150 0.88 -11.25 -15.91
C SER A 150 0.48 -9.98 -16.66
N ASP A 151 -0.66 -9.98 -17.37
CA ASP A 151 -1.18 -8.80 -18.07
C ASP A 151 -1.96 -7.88 -17.11
N PRO A 152 -1.46 -6.66 -16.82
CA PRO A 152 -2.14 -5.71 -15.94
C PRO A 152 -3.45 -5.14 -16.52
N SER A 153 -3.77 -5.41 -17.79
CA SER A 153 -5.02 -5.00 -18.43
C SER A 153 -6.14 -6.03 -18.33
N ASP A 154 -5.89 -7.20 -17.75
CA ASP A 154 -6.93 -8.19 -17.50
C ASP A 154 -7.95 -7.70 -16.49
N MET A 155 -9.23 -8.04 -16.73
CA MET A 155 -10.35 -7.56 -15.91
C MET A 155 -10.19 -7.95 -14.44
N GLU A 156 -9.64 -9.12 -14.12
CA GLU A 156 -9.33 -9.52 -12.73
C GLU A 156 -8.46 -8.47 -12.01
N SER A 157 -7.49 -7.90 -12.73
CA SER A 157 -6.59 -6.88 -12.19
C SER A 157 -7.26 -5.52 -12.12
N CYS A 158 -7.93 -5.07 -13.18
CA CYS A 158 -8.33 -3.67 -13.31
C CYS A 158 -9.83 -3.38 -13.13
N PHE A 159 -10.69 -4.37 -12.86
CA PHE A 159 -12.15 -4.19 -12.91
C PHE A 159 -12.66 -2.99 -12.11
N THR A 160 -12.15 -2.75 -10.89
CA THR A 160 -12.58 -1.63 -10.04
C THR A 160 -12.39 -0.30 -10.76
N TRP A 161 -11.22 -0.11 -11.39
CA TRP A 161 -10.89 1.14 -12.08
C TRP A 161 -11.50 1.20 -13.49
N GLU A 162 -11.64 0.05 -14.15
CA GLU A 162 -12.29 -0.05 -15.45
C GLU A 162 -13.78 0.32 -15.38
N LEU A 163 -14.50 -0.23 -14.40
CA LEU A 163 -15.91 0.09 -14.17
C LEU A 163 -16.10 1.55 -13.74
N LEU A 164 -15.18 2.07 -12.91
CA LEU A 164 -15.22 3.48 -12.52
C LEU A 164 -14.97 4.41 -13.72
N ALA A 165 -14.04 4.05 -14.62
CA ALA A 165 -13.81 4.81 -15.85
C ALA A 165 -15.06 4.82 -16.76
N ILE A 166 -15.75 3.68 -16.89
CA ILE A 166 -17.01 3.59 -17.65
C ILE A 166 -18.08 4.50 -17.04
N ALA A 167 -18.26 4.45 -15.72
CA ALA A 167 -19.22 5.31 -15.03
C ALA A 167 -18.90 6.82 -15.22
N ILE A 168 -17.61 7.19 -15.15
CA ILE A 168 -17.19 8.58 -15.42
C ILE A 168 -17.45 8.94 -16.89
N ALA A 169 -17.16 8.05 -17.85
CA ALA A 169 -17.43 8.29 -19.26
C ALA A 169 -18.93 8.48 -19.57
N GLU A 170 -19.82 7.76 -18.87
CA GLU A 170 -21.26 7.99 -18.95
C GLU A 170 -21.63 9.40 -18.49
N LEU A 171 -21.05 9.89 -17.40
CA LEU A 171 -21.26 11.26 -16.91
C LEU A 171 -20.68 12.31 -17.86
N VAL A 172 -19.56 12.01 -18.54
CA VAL A 172 -19.01 12.84 -19.62
C VAL A 172 -19.99 12.92 -20.79
N SER A 173 -20.58 11.80 -21.21
CA SER A 173 -21.56 11.76 -22.30
C SER A 173 -22.84 12.56 -22.00
N GLN A 174 -23.18 12.70 -20.71
CA GLN A 174 -24.29 13.50 -20.22
C GLN A 174 -23.94 14.98 -20.05
N GLY A 175 -22.68 15.37 -20.27
CA GLY A 175 -22.19 16.74 -20.10
C GLY A 175 -22.04 17.17 -18.64
N LEU A 176 -21.97 16.22 -17.70
CA LEU A 176 -21.82 16.50 -16.26
C LEU A 176 -20.34 16.58 -15.83
N ILE A 177 -19.44 15.98 -16.60
CA ILE A 177 -17.99 15.99 -16.40
C ILE A 177 -17.31 16.38 -17.71
N ASP A 178 -16.31 17.24 -17.64
CA ASP A 178 -15.49 17.59 -18.81
C ASP A 178 -14.65 16.37 -19.24
N GLU A 179 -14.66 16.02 -20.52
CA GLU A 179 -13.91 14.88 -21.07
C GLU A 179 -12.40 14.97 -20.76
N ASP A 180 -11.84 16.19 -20.81
CA ASP A 180 -10.44 16.46 -20.48
C ASP A 180 -10.07 16.02 -19.05
N LYS A 181 -11.00 16.07 -18.09
CA LYS A 181 -10.76 15.59 -16.72
C LYS A 181 -10.66 14.06 -16.66
N LEU A 182 -11.40 13.35 -17.50
CA LEU A 182 -11.29 11.90 -17.61
C LEU A 182 -9.97 11.52 -18.27
N ASP A 183 -9.62 12.17 -19.38
CA ASP A 183 -8.42 11.84 -20.16
C ASP A 183 -7.12 12.08 -19.42
N THR A 184 -7.07 13.10 -18.56
CA THR A 184 -5.86 13.52 -17.84
C THR A 184 -5.72 12.90 -16.46
N PHE A 185 -6.80 12.37 -15.88
CA PHE A 185 -6.78 11.78 -14.55
C PHE A 185 -6.36 10.31 -14.60
N ASN A 186 -5.36 9.96 -13.79
CA ASN A 186 -4.91 8.59 -13.60
C ASN A 186 -4.82 8.27 -12.11
N VAL A 187 -5.19 7.06 -11.72
CA VAL A 187 -5.24 6.63 -10.32
C VAL A 187 -3.82 6.41 -9.80
N PRO A 188 -3.45 6.94 -8.61
CA PRO A 188 -2.15 6.72 -8.00
C PRO A 188 -2.07 5.36 -7.28
N SER A 189 -2.34 4.27 -7.98
CA SER A 189 -2.29 2.92 -7.44
C SER A 189 -1.71 1.98 -8.49
N TYR A 190 -1.05 0.90 -8.07
CA TYR A 190 -0.63 -0.18 -8.95
C TYR A 190 -0.83 -1.53 -8.28
N PHE A 191 -1.39 -2.50 -9.01
CA PHE A 191 -1.59 -3.86 -8.53
C PHE A 191 -0.53 -4.78 -9.13
N PRO A 192 0.60 -5.01 -8.43
CA PRO A 192 1.71 -5.77 -9.00
C PRO A 192 1.40 -7.26 -9.07
N SER A 193 2.09 -7.96 -9.97
CA SER A 193 2.15 -9.42 -9.94
C SER A 193 3.14 -9.89 -8.84
N LEU A 194 3.07 -11.17 -8.47
CA LEU A 194 4.05 -11.77 -7.55
C LEU A 194 5.48 -11.64 -8.06
N GLU A 195 5.68 -11.78 -9.37
CA GLU A 195 7.00 -11.67 -10.00
C GLU A 195 7.57 -10.26 -9.92
N GLU A 196 6.74 -9.23 -10.13
CA GLU A 196 7.15 -7.82 -10.02
C GLU A 196 7.55 -7.46 -8.59
N VAL A 197 6.76 -7.89 -7.59
CA VAL A 197 7.10 -7.66 -6.17
C VAL A 197 8.42 -8.34 -5.83
N LYS A 198 8.59 -9.60 -6.26
CA LYS A 198 9.81 -10.37 -6.02
C LYS A 198 11.04 -9.70 -6.62
N ASP A 199 10.96 -9.29 -7.88
CA ASP A 199 12.07 -8.59 -8.56
C ASP A 199 12.50 -7.35 -7.79
N ILE A 200 11.55 -6.50 -7.38
CA ILE A 200 11.86 -5.25 -6.66
C ILE A 200 12.54 -5.54 -5.31
N VAL A 201 12.05 -6.53 -4.55
CA VAL A 201 12.63 -6.89 -3.24
C VAL A 201 14.04 -7.47 -3.42
N GLU A 202 14.23 -8.38 -4.38
CA GLU A 202 15.54 -8.99 -4.65
C GLU A 202 16.56 -7.97 -5.14
N ARG A 203 16.14 -7.00 -5.97
CA ARG A 203 17.01 -5.93 -6.48
C ARG A 203 17.39 -4.91 -5.42
N ASP A 204 16.49 -4.57 -4.50
CA ASP A 204 16.80 -3.69 -3.37
C ASP A 204 17.81 -4.35 -2.42
N GLY A 205 17.64 -5.63 -2.13
CA GLY A 205 18.60 -6.44 -1.38
C GLY A 205 18.64 -6.17 0.13
N SER A 206 17.84 -5.24 0.65
CA SER A 206 17.80 -4.95 2.09
C SER A 206 17.04 -5.99 2.92
N PHE A 207 16.17 -6.77 2.29
CA PHE A 207 15.31 -7.76 2.95
C PHE A 207 15.35 -9.10 2.20
N THR A 208 15.13 -10.18 2.96
CA THR A 208 14.97 -11.53 2.40
C THR A 208 13.50 -11.94 2.44
N ILE A 209 13.01 -12.53 1.35
CA ILE A 209 11.65 -13.05 1.26
C ILE A 209 11.59 -14.39 2.00
N ASN A 210 10.94 -14.40 3.16
CA ASN A 210 10.70 -15.64 3.92
C ASN A 210 9.48 -16.41 3.42
N HIS A 211 8.42 -15.69 3.02
CA HIS A 211 7.19 -16.24 2.46
C HIS A 211 6.60 -15.22 1.49
N MET A 212 6.06 -15.70 0.37
CA MET A 212 5.33 -14.88 -0.59
C MET A 212 4.24 -15.73 -1.24
N GLU A 213 3.03 -15.21 -1.23
CA GLU A 213 1.84 -15.94 -1.66
C GLU A 213 0.82 -14.96 -2.25
N GLY A 214 0.14 -15.40 -3.31
CA GLY A 214 -1.06 -14.75 -3.82
C GLY A 214 -2.26 -15.63 -3.55
N PHE A 215 -3.33 -15.05 -3.04
CA PHE A 215 -4.60 -15.72 -2.82
C PHE A 215 -5.74 -14.84 -3.31
N GLU A 216 -6.79 -15.47 -3.81
CA GLU A 216 -8.03 -14.80 -4.21
C GLU A 216 -9.02 -14.84 -3.05
N LEU A 217 -9.86 -13.81 -2.98
CA LEU A 217 -11.02 -13.79 -2.11
C LEU A 217 -12.24 -13.73 -3.02
N ASP A 218 -13.29 -14.46 -2.68
CA ASP A 218 -14.54 -14.43 -3.44
C ASP A 218 -15.05 -12.97 -3.54
N SER A 219 -15.38 -12.55 -4.76
CA SER A 219 -16.06 -11.28 -5.00
C SER A 219 -17.48 -11.36 -4.44
N LEU A 220 -17.80 -10.51 -3.46
CA LEU A 220 -19.16 -10.30 -2.94
C LEU A 220 -20.13 -9.87 -4.05
#